data_AF-A0A9E2IBY9-F1
#
_entry.id   AF-A0A9E2IBY9-F1
#
_cell.length_a   1.000
_cell.length_b   1.000
_cell.length_c   1.000
_cell.angle_alpha   90.00
_cell.angle_beta   90.00
_cell.angle_gamma   90.00
#
_symmetry.space_group_name_H-M   'P 1'
#
loop_
_entity.id
_entity.type
_entity.pdbx_description
1 polymer ?
#
loop_
_entity_poly.entity_id
_entity_poly.type
_entity_poly.pdbx_seq_one_letter_code
_entity_poly.pdbx_strand_id
1 'polypeptide(L)'
;MKSFKDIAYQILKEKGQPLHSKEITKIALNREWLNTAGKTPEATMNAQLIVDINTKKDKSRFIKTAPSTFSLNPEFKEPIRKEQKAKDVEKIYKISKGISSRQKGNIAEARIAELIALYGDTSLSCYKPISDDEGIDLIVKEKGSLKTMYIQIKSRFGYNPDEIFTATAKALSVVDHYSMAMVFCYFDTEQGDLWDYLWFVAAPDFVKMANKLQGGKMFGFVAGRKKKESNKWDQYLIDKRDLANAIIGQMSRI
;
A
#
# COMPACT_ATOMS: atom_id res chain seq x y z
N MET A 1 -4.63 13.90 -18.59
CA MET A 1 -4.48 14.20 -20.04
C MET A 1 -4.47 15.71 -20.22
N LYS A 2 -3.51 16.30 -20.95
CA LYS A 2 -3.44 17.77 -21.14
C LYS A 2 -4.55 18.22 -22.12
N SER A 3 -5.18 19.36 -21.87
CA SER A 3 -6.22 19.89 -22.76
C SER A 3 -5.61 20.53 -24.02
N PHE A 4 -6.39 20.66 -25.10
CA PHE A 4 -5.97 21.37 -26.33
C PHE A 4 -5.39 22.75 -26.04
N LYS A 5 -6.00 23.49 -25.10
CA LYS A 5 -5.55 24.84 -24.71
C LYS A 5 -4.22 24.79 -23.96
N ASP A 6 -4.03 23.82 -23.06
CA ASP A 6 -2.77 23.72 -22.32
C ASP A 6 -1.60 23.32 -23.22
N ILE A 7 -1.87 22.46 -24.21
CA ILE A 7 -0.91 22.07 -25.23
C ILE A 7 -0.55 23.25 -26.14
N ALA A 8 -1.56 23.99 -26.63
CA ALA A 8 -1.35 25.18 -27.44
C ALA A 8 -0.53 26.25 -26.70
N TYR A 9 -0.83 26.45 -25.41
CA TYR A 9 -0.09 27.37 -24.56
C TYR A 9 1.39 27.00 -24.47
N GLN A 10 1.68 25.73 -24.20
CA GLN A 10 3.05 25.22 -24.12
C GLN A 10 3.81 25.41 -25.45
N ILE A 11 3.18 25.08 -26.57
CA ILE A 11 3.79 25.17 -27.90
C ILE A 11 4.08 26.63 -28.28
N LEU A 12 3.13 27.54 -28.07
CA LEU A 12 3.32 28.97 -28.34
C LEU A 12 4.37 29.60 -27.40
N LYS A 13 4.42 29.17 -26.14
CA LYS A 13 5.44 29.60 -25.16
C LYS A 13 6.85 29.19 -25.59
N GLU A 14 7.02 27.95 -26.04
CA GLU A 14 8.32 27.44 -26.50
C GLU A 14 8.76 28.07 -27.83
N LYS A 15 7.81 28.36 -28.73
CA LYS A 15 8.12 28.92 -30.04
C LYS A 15 8.29 30.44 -30.05
N GLY A 16 7.69 31.14 -29.09
CA GLY A 16 7.83 32.59 -28.93
C GLY A 16 7.31 33.42 -30.11
N GLN A 17 6.55 32.82 -31.03
CA GLN A 17 6.04 33.47 -32.24
C GLN A 17 4.59 33.04 -32.52
N PRO A 18 3.81 33.84 -33.28
CA PRO A 18 2.48 33.45 -33.70
C PRO A 18 2.50 32.20 -34.60
N LEU A 19 1.58 31.27 -34.39
CA LEU A 19 1.46 30.03 -35.18
C LEU A 19 0.02 29.80 -35.63
N HIS A 20 -0.13 29.18 -36.80
CA HIS A 20 -1.43 28.77 -37.30
C HIS A 20 -1.95 27.54 -36.52
N SER A 21 -3.26 27.44 -36.30
CA SER A 21 -3.88 26.32 -35.56
C SER A 21 -3.50 24.94 -36.09
N LYS A 22 -3.38 24.81 -37.41
CA LYS A 22 -2.85 23.60 -38.09
C LYS A 22 -1.42 23.26 -37.66
N GLU A 23 -0.55 24.24 -37.53
CA GLU A 23 0.85 24.04 -37.13
C GLU A 23 0.94 23.66 -35.65
N ILE A 24 0.18 24.34 -34.79
CA ILE A 24 0.07 23.99 -33.36
C ILE A 24 -0.39 22.54 -33.21
N THR A 25 -1.40 22.14 -33.97
CA THR A 25 -1.94 20.77 -33.96
C THR A 25 -0.91 19.75 -34.48
N LYS A 26 -0.20 20.07 -35.57
CA LYS A 26 0.85 19.20 -36.12
C LYS A 26 1.99 18.99 -35.11
N ILE A 27 2.44 20.05 -34.44
CA ILE A 27 3.46 19.96 -33.39
C ILE A 27 2.95 19.12 -32.22
N ALA A 28 1.70 19.29 -31.82
CA ALA A 28 1.08 18.54 -30.73
C ALA A 28 0.99 17.04 -31.01
N LEU A 29 0.61 16.66 -32.24
CA LEU A 29 0.55 15.26 -32.68
C LEU A 29 1.95 14.64 -32.79
N ASN A 30 2.91 15.36 -33.39
CA ASN A 30 4.30 14.89 -33.54
C ASN A 30 5.00 14.63 -32.20
N ARG A 31 4.57 15.32 -31.13
CA ARG A 31 5.11 15.15 -29.78
C ARG A 31 4.31 14.17 -28.92
N GLU A 32 3.29 13.53 -29.49
CA GLU A 32 2.35 12.65 -28.77
C GLU A 32 1.66 13.34 -27.58
N TRP A 33 1.54 14.67 -27.62
CA TRP A 33 0.90 15.46 -26.56
C TRP A 33 -0.62 15.47 -26.71
N LEU A 34 -1.11 15.15 -27.90
CA LEU A 34 -2.51 15.19 -28.26
C LEU A 34 -2.93 13.84 -28.85
N ASN A 35 -3.86 13.17 -28.19
CA ASN A 35 -4.55 11.98 -28.72
C ASN A 35 -5.95 12.39 -29.15
N THR A 36 -6.32 12.13 -30.41
CA THR A 36 -7.62 12.55 -30.94
C THR A 36 -8.34 11.41 -31.62
N ALA A 37 -9.60 11.17 -31.22
CA ALA A 37 -10.49 10.21 -31.88
C ALA A 37 -11.25 10.79 -33.08
N GLY A 38 -11.24 12.12 -33.25
CA GLY A 38 -11.98 12.84 -34.30
C GLY A 38 -11.17 13.05 -35.59
N LYS A 39 -11.88 13.26 -36.71
CA LYS A 39 -11.29 13.36 -38.06
C LYS A 39 -10.52 14.67 -38.35
N THR A 40 -10.75 15.74 -37.59
CA THR A 40 -10.19 17.09 -37.86
C THR A 40 -9.73 17.80 -36.57
N PRO A 41 -8.63 17.35 -35.93
CA PRO A 41 -8.12 17.92 -34.69
C PRO A 41 -7.70 19.40 -34.81
N GLU A 42 -7.31 19.86 -35.99
CA GLU A 42 -6.94 21.25 -36.28
C GLU A 42 -8.13 22.20 -36.21
N ALA A 43 -9.32 21.75 -36.62
CA ALA A 43 -10.55 22.53 -36.50
C ALA A 43 -10.95 22.68 -35.02
N THR A 44 -10.79 21.60 -34.24
CA THR A 44 -11.02 21.61 -32.79
C THR A 44 -10.03 22.54 -32.08
N MET A 45 -8.74 22.48 -32.42
CA MET A 45 -7.72 23.39 -31.88
C MET A 45 -8.10 24.86 -32.13
N ASN A 46 -8.45 25.19 -33.38
CA ASN A 46 -8.87 26.54 -33.75
C ASN A 46 -10.11 27.00 -32.97
N ALA A 47 -11.15 26.16 -32.90
CA ALA A 47 -12.39 26.47 -32.20
C ALA A 47 -12.14 26.68 -30.69
N GLN A 48 -11.35 25.82 -30.05
CA GLN A 48 -11.04 25.91 -28.63
C GLN A 48 -10.28 27.20 -28.26
N LEU A 49 -9.36 27.64 -29.12
CA LEU A 49 -8.63 28.89 -28.93
C LEU A 49 -9.53 30.11 -29.15
N ILE A 50 -10.35 30.12 -30.20
CA ILE A 50 -11.31 31.20 -30.46
C ILE A 50 -12.31 31.34 -29.31
N VAL A 51 -12.88 30.23 -28.84
CA VAL A 51 -13.81 30.24 -27.70
C VAL A 51 -13.11 30.79 -26.46
N ASP A 52 -11.88 30.36 -26.16
CA ASP A 52 -11.14 30.87 -25.00
C ASP A 52 -10.91 32.38 -25.08
N ILE A 53 -10.52 32.89 -26.25
CA ILE A 53 -10.31 34.32 -26.51
C ILE A 53 -11.62 35.09 -26.35
N ASN A 54 -12.71 34.62 -26.95
CA ASN A 54 -14.00 35.32 -26.89
C ASN A 54 -14.62 35.31 -25.49
N THR A 55 -14.51 34.19 -24.78
CA THR A 55 -15.08 34.04 -23.44
C THR A 55 -14.27 34.82 -22.40
N LYS A 56 -12.93 34.84 -22.50
CA LYS A 56 -12.07 35.45 -21.48
C LYS A 56 -11.56 36.84 -21.84
N LYS A 57 -11.66 37.26 -23.10
CA LYS A 57 -11.18 38.56 -23.62
C LYS A 57 -9.74 38.81 -23.16
N ASP A 58 -9.49 39.93 -22.49
CA ASP A 58 -8.17 40.34 -21.99
C ASP A 58 -7.55 39.35 -20.98
N LYS A 59 -8.37 38.47 -20.39
CA LYS A 59 -7.92 37.40 -19.48
C LYS A 59 -7.58 36.08 -20.19
N SER A 60 -7.72 36.01 -21.51
CA SER A 60 -7.30 34.82 -22.26
C SER A 60 -5.78 34.73 -22.30
N ARG A 61 -5.28 33.49 -22.33
CA ARG A 61 -3.86 33.16 -22.56
C ARG A 61 -3.40 33.49 -23.97
N PHE A 62 -4.35 33.66 -24.89
CA PHE A 62 -4.10 33.73 -26.31
C PHE A 62 -4.61 35.05 -26.87
N ILE A 63 -3.99 35.50 -27.95
CA ILE A 63 -4.51 36.53 -28.84
C ILE A 63 -4.55 35.98 -30.26
N LYS A 64 -5.51 36.44 -31.05
CA LYS A 64 -5.59 36.12 -32.48
C LYS A 64 -4.89 37.22 -33.27
N THR A 65 -3.87 36.86 -34.03
CA THR A 65 -3.05 37.81 -34.80
C THR A 65 -3.42 37.84 -36.29
N ALA A 66 -3.99 36.76 -36.81
CA ALA A 66 -4.49 36.65 -38.19
C ALA A 66 -5.56 35.55 -38.29
N PRO A 67 -6.20 35.31 -39.46
CA PRO A 67 -7.12 34.18 -39.64
C PRO A 67 -6.48 32.86 -39.19
N SER A 68 -7.07 32.22 -38.17
CA SER A 68 -6.61 30.95 -37.59
C SER A 68 -5.15 30.95 -37.07
N THR A 69 -4.56 32.13 -36.82
CA THR A 69 -3.20 32.30 -36.29
C THR A 69 -3.25 32.94 -34.90
N PHE A 70 -2.52 32.35 -33.95
CA PHE A 70 -2.59 32.68 -32.53
C PHE A 70 -1.20 32.93 -31.95
N SER A 71 -1.13 33.83 -30.98
CA SER A 71 0.06 34.09 -30.16
C SER A 71 -0.32 34.08 -28.68
N LEU A 72 0.68 34.08 -27.80
CA LEU A 72 0.45 34.33 -26.37
C LEU A 72 0.07 35.80 -26.15
N ASN A 73 -0.88 36.00 -25.24
CA ASN A 73 -1.26 37.34 -24.81
C ASN A 73 -0.16 37.92 -23.90
N PRO A 74 0.49 39.06 -24.26
CA PRO A 74 1.54 39.66 -23.43
C PRO A 74 1.02 40.18 -22.09
N GLU A 75 -0.26 40.58 -22.03
CA GLU A 75 -0.93 41.07 -20.81
C GLU A 75 -1.42 39.93 -19.92
N PHE A 76 -1.34 38.68 -20.39
CA PHE A 76 -1.69 37.53 -19.58
C PHE A 76 -0.63 37.30 -18.52
N LYS A 77 -0.91 37.80 -17.31
CA LYS A 77 -0.23 37.33 -16.12
C LYS A 77 -0.75 35.93 -15.84
N GLU A 78 0.11 34.91 -15.99
CA GLU A 78 -0.18 33.58 -15.44
C GLU A 78 -0.69 33.83 -14.01
N PRO A 79 -1.94 33.46 -13.68
CA PRO A 79 -2.28 33.38 -12.28
C PRO A 79 -1.21 32.49 -11.71
N ILE A 80 -0.51 32.94 -10.67
CA ILE A 80 0.37 32.08 -9.90
C ILE A 80 -0.54 30.93 -9.53
N ARG A 81 -0.47 29.85 -10.31
CA ARG A 81 -0.86 28.55 -9.83
C ARG A 81 0.10 28.45 -8.66
N LYS A 82 -0.43 28.70 -7.48
CA LYS A 82 -0.22 27.73 -6.43
C LYS A 82 -0.59 26.42 -7.11
N GLU A 83 0.37 25.82 -7.82
CA GLU A 83 0.63 24.43 -7.59
C GLU A 83 0.56 24.37 -6.08
N GLN A 84 -0.60 23.94 -5.59
CA GLN A 84 -0.62 23.30 -4.32
C GLN A 84 0.25 22.04 -4.53
N LYS A 85 1.58 22.22 -4.64
CA LYS A 85 2.41 21.77 -3.55
C LYS A 85 1.81 22.45 -2.34
N ALA A 86 0.73 21.84 -1.83
CA ALA A 86 0.69 21.65 -0.40
C ALA A 86 2.12 21.20 -0.11
N LYS A 87 2.90 22.08 0.51
CA LYS A 87 3.74 21.58 1.55
C LYS A 87 2.71 20.93 2.47
N ASP A 88 2.37 19.68 2.17
CA ASP A 88 1.90 18.75 3.14
C ASP A 88 3.01 18.88 4.17
N VAL A 89 2.77 19.69 5.19
CA VAL A 89 3.31 19.36 6.48
C VAL A 89 2.70 17.99 6.66
N GLU A 90 3.43 16.94 6.25
CA GLU A 90 3.03 15.56 6.44
C GLU A 90 2.61 15.52 7.88
N LYS A 91 1.31 15.38 8.09
CA LYS A 91 0.78 15.43 9.44
C LYS A 91 1.38 14.22 10.11
N ILE A 92 2.39 14.43 10.95
CA ILE A 92 3.12 13.33 11.57
C ILE A 92 2.15 12.67 12.53
N TYR A 93 1.57 11.55 12.10
CA TYR A 93 0.69 10.74 12.92
C TYR A 93 1.56 9.96 13.89
N LYS A 94 1.45 10.27 15.18
CA LYS A 94 2.15 9.53 16.23
C LYS A 94 1.20 8.52 16.85
N ILE A 95 1.66 7.28 16.97
CA ILE A 95 0.96 6.27 17.75
C ILE A 95 0.92 6.69 19.23
N SER A 96 -0.25 6.61 19.85
CA SER A 96 -0.44 6.97 21.26
C SER A 96 0.45 6.12 22.16
N LYS A 97 1.08 6.72 23.17
CA LYS A 97 1.84 5.97 24.19
C LYS A 97 0.93 5.23 25.18
N GLY A 98 -0.37 5.56 25.23
CA GLY A 98 -1.33 5.04 26.21
C GLY A 98 -2.03 3.73 25.81
N ILE A 99 -1.69 3.11 24.67
CA ILE A 99 -2.26 1.82 24.29
C ILE A 99 -1.76 0.69 25.20
N SER A 100 -2.70 0.03 25.87
CA SER A 100 -2.45 -1.15 26.71
C SER A 100 -1.95 -2.35 25.90
N SER A 101 -1.33 -3.32 26.58
CA SER A 101 -0.89 -4.58 25.96
C SER A 101 -2.03 -5.35 25.30
N ARG A 102 -3.24 -5.34 25.91
CA ARG A 102 -4.43 -5.99 25.33
C ARG A 102 -4.88 -5.31 24.05
N GLN A 103 -4.89 -3.97 24.01
CA GLN A 103 -5.22 -3.22 22.79
C GLN A 103 -4.20 -3.49 21.68
N LYS A 104 -2.90 -3.55 22.01
CA LYS A 104 -1.82 -3.89 21.07
C LYS A 104 -2.02 -5.28 20.46
N GLY A 105 -2.37 -6.28 21.28
CA GLY A 105 -2.73 -7.63 20.83
C GLY A 105 -3.90 -7.59 19.85
N ASN A 106 -5.03 -7.01 20.27
CA ASN A 106 -6.23 -6.89 19.44
C ASN A 106 -5.97 -6.19 18.09
N ILE A 107 -5.14 -5.14 18.07
CA ILE A 107 -4.77 -4.44 16.82
C ILE A 107 -3.99 -5.37 15.90
N ALA A 108 -3.00 -6.09 16.43
CA ALA A 108 -2.22 -7.02 15.63
C ALA A 108 -3.08 -8.17 15.08
N GLU A 109 -3.95 -8.75 15.90
CA GLU A 109 -4.90 -9.79 15.48
C GLU A 109 -5.82 -9.30 14.35
N ALA A 110 -6.36 -8.08 14.48
CA ALA A 110 -7.19 -7.48 13.43
C ALA A 110 -6.40 -7.26 12.13
N ARG A 111 -5.16 -6.76 12.20
CA ARG A 111 -4.28 -6.59 11.03
C ARG A 111 -3.96 -7.91 10.35
N ILE A 112 -3.69 -8.96 11.12
CA ILE A 112 -3.46 -10.30 10.57
C ILE A 112 -4.74 -10.82 9.89
N ALA A 113 -5.90 -10.67 10.51
CA ALA A 113 -7.17 -11.08 9.91
C ALA A 113 -7.47 -10.31 8.60
N GLU A 114 -7.17 -9.01 8.55
CA GLU A 114 -7.25 -8.18 7.34
C GLU A 114 -6.35 -8.72 6.23
N LEU A 115 -5.07 -9.00 6.53
CA LEU A 115 -4.12 -9.55 5.54
C LEU A 115 -4.62 -10.88 4.97
N ILE A 116 -5.12 -11.77 5.83
CA ILE A 116 -5.62 -13.09 5.42
C ILE A 116 -6.87 -12.95 4.55
N ALA A 117 -7.75 -12.00 4.85
CA ALA A 117 -8.95 -11.75 4.07
C ALA A 117 -8.66 -11.08 2.71
N LEU A 118 -7.60 -10.28 2.63
CA LEU A 118 -7.24 -9.50 1.44
C LEU A 118 -6.38 -10.27 0.44
N TYR A 119 -5.42 -11.08 0.92
CA TYR A 119 -4.33 -11.60 0.09
C TYR A 119 -4.27 -13.13 0.05
N GLY A 120 -5.20 -13.77 -0.67
CA GLY A 120 -5.21 -15.21 -0.87
C GLY A 120 -5.80 -15.64 -2.22
N ASP A 121 -5.24 -16.70 -2.80
CA ASP A 121 -5.71 -17.29 -4.06
C ASP A 121 -7.09 -17.96 -3.88
N THR A 122 -7.35 -18.48 -2.68
CA THR A 122 -8.67 -18.96 -2.28
C THR A 122 -9.29 -18.05 -1.23
N SER A 123 -10.62 -18.05 -1.18
CA SER A 123 -11.34 -17.27 -0.18
C SER A 123 -11.24 -17.92 1.20
N LEU A 124 -10.50 -17.29 2.10
CA LEU A 124 -10.46 -17.63 3.53
C LEU A 124 -11.48 -16.80 4.33
N SER A 125 -11.88 -17.32 5.49
CA SER A 125 -12.73 -16.62 6.46
C SER A 125 -12.08 -16.69 7.84
N CYS A 126 -12.00 -15.54 8.50
CA CYS A 126 -11.41 -15.41 9.83
C CYS A 126 -12.51 -15.29 10.89
N TYR A 127 -12.40 -16.07 11.96
CA TYR A 127 -13.31 -16.08 13.10
C TYR A 127 -12.49 -15.86 14.38
N LYS A 128 -12.96 -14.97 15.25
CA LYS A 128 -12.35 -14.75 16.56
C LYS A 128 -13.10 -15.56 17.62
N PRO A 129 -12.42 -16.39 18.43
CA PRO A 129 -13.07 -17.11 19.51
C PRO A 129 -13.56 -16.15 20.59
N ILE A 130 -14.66 -16.54 21.26
CA ILE A 130 -15.22 -15.78 22.40
C ILE A 130 -14.36 -15.99 23.66
N SER A 131 -13.79 -17.19 23.81
CA SER A 131 -12.89 -17.57 24.91
C SER A 131 -11.42 -17.42 24.53
N ASP A 132 -10.56 -17.08 25.50
CA ASP A 132 -9.11 -16.88 25.35
C ASP A 132 -8.27 -17.90 26.14
N ASP A 133 -8.87 -19.00 26.60
CA ASP A 133 -8.23 -20.02 27.44
C ASP A 133 -7.43 -21.07 26.66
N GLU A 134 -7.75 -21.30 25.39
CA GLU A 134 -7.05 -22.26 24.52
C GLU A 134 -5.81 -21.67 23.83
N GLY A 135 -5.57 -20.36 23.97
CA GLY A 135 -4.47 -19.66 23.30
C GLY A 135 -4.64 -19.55 21.79
N ILE A 136 -5.87 -19.66 21.28
CA ILE A 136 -6.23 -19.44 19.89
C ILE A 136 -6.70 -17.99 19.76
N ASP A 137 -6.03 -17.20 18.93
CA ASP A 137 -6.39 -15.80 18.71
C ASP A 137 -7.26 -15.63 17.45
N LEU A 138 -7.07 -16.51 16.45
CA LEU A 138 -7.81 -16.50 15.20
C LEU A 138 -8.06 -17.93 14.69
N ILE A 139 -9.26 -18.20 14.21
CA ILE A 139 -9.62 -19.42 13.49
C ILE A 139 -9.82 -19.04 12.02
N VAL A 140 -9.02 -19.63 11.14
CA VAL A 140 -9.04 -19.37 9.71
C VAL A 140 -9.56 -20.59 9.00
N LYS A 141 -10.64 -20.42 8.23
CA LYS A 141 -11.30 -21.52 7.52
C LYS A 141 -11.36 -21.23 6.03
N GLU A 142 -11.08 -22.24 5.23
CA GLU A 142 -11.32 -22.19 3.79
C GLU A 142 -12.83 -22.25 3.50
N LYS A 143 -13.32 -21.31 2.68
CA LYS A 143 -14.74 -21.32 2.28
C LYS A 143 -15.02 -22.53 1.39
N GLY A 144 -16.10 -23.23 1.68
CA GLY A 144 -16.51 -24.42 0.92
C GLY A 144 -15.86 -25.74 1.35
N SER A 145 -14.86 -25.72 2.24
CA SER A 145 -14.27 -26.95 2.82
C SER A 145 -14.35 -26.94 4.36
N LEU A 146 -13.91 -28.01 5.02
CA LEU A 146 -13.75 -28.05 6.48
C LEU A 146 -12.31 -27.77 6.93
N LYS A 147 -11.40 -27.45 5.99
CA LYS A 147 -10.01 -27.16 6.32
C LYS A 147 -9.92 -25.89 7.15
N THR A 148 -9.35 -26.05 8.34
CA THR A 148 -9.34 -25.02 9.38
C THR A 148 -7.96 -24.94 10.02
N MET A 149 -7.48 -23.72 10.19
CA MET A 149 -6.24 -23.38 10.88
C MET A 149 -6.57 -22.60 12.14
N TYR A 150 -6.00 -23.03 13.25
CA TYR A 150 -6.03 -22.37 14.55
C TYR A 150 -4.73 -21.60 14.73
N ILE A 151 -4.82 -20.29 14.84
CA ILE A 151 -3.66 -19.40 14.82
C ILE A 151 -3.53 -18.70 16.16
N GLN A 152 -2.36 -18.82 16.77
CA GLN A 152 -1.94 -17.99 17.89
C GLN A 152 -1.05 -16.86 17.36
N ILE A 153 -1.35 -15.62 17.74
CA ILE A 153 -0.70 -14.40 17.26
C ILE A 153 0.08 -13.79 18.42
N LYS A 154 1.37 -13.49 18.18
CA LYS A 154 2.20 -12.74 19.13
C LYS A 154 2.79 -11.53 18.42
N SER A 155 2.61 -10.36 19.04
CA SER A 155 3.10 -9.11 18.48
C SER A 155 4.08 -8.39 19.40
N ARG A 156 4.97 -7.63 18.78
CA ARG A 156 5.83 -6.64 19.44
C ARG A 156 5.61 -5.30 18.78
N PHE A 157 5.57 -4.24 19.57
CA PHE A 157 5.41 -2.88 19.11
C PHE A 157 6.70 -2.12 19.35
N GLY A 158 7.16 -1.37 18.37
CA GLY A 158 8.30 -0.48 18.49
C GLY A 158 8.67 0.12 17.15
N TYR A 159 9.82 0.78 17.09
CA TYR A 159 10.32 1.43 15.89
C TYR A 159 11.72 0.94 15.51
N ASN A 160 12.48 0.40 16.47
CA ASN A 160 13.86 0.02 16.24
C ASN A 160 13.96 -1.31 15.47
N PRO A 161 14.47 -1.32 14.22
CA PRO A 161 14.68 -2.55 13.46
C PRO A 161 15.78 -3.46 14.03
N ASP A 162 16.61 -2.94 14.93
CA ASP A 162 17.73 -3.67 15.51
C ASP A 162 17.32 -4.45 16.77
N GLU A 163 16.12 -4.19 17.30
CA GLU A 163 15.61 -4.92 18.45
C GLU A 163 15.30 -6.38 18.12
N ILE A 164 15.79 -7.28 18.97
CA ILE A 164 15.47 -8.70 18.90
C ILE A 164 13.99 -8.88 19.22
N PHE A 165 13.26 -9.55 18.32
CA PHE A 165 11.90 -9.97 18.57
C PHE A 165 11.89 -11.12 19.57
N THR A 166 11.19 -10.95 20.68
CA THR A 166 10.97 -12.01 21.66
C THR A 166 9.49 -12.18 21.96
N ALA A 167 9.05 -13.43 22.04
CA ALA A 167 7.70 -13.79 22.44
C ALA A 167 7.71 -15.12 23.20
N THR A 168 6.67 -15.34 24.00
CA THR A 168 6.47 -16.60 24.72
C THR A 168 5.06 -17.14 24.50
N ALA A 169 4.92 -18.46 24.51
CA ALA A 169 3.66 -19.17 24.49
C ALA A 169 3.66 -20.23 25.60
N LYS A 170 2.49 -20.49 26.20
CA LYS A 170 2.35 -21.58 27.18
C LYS A 170 2.43 -22.90 26.42
N ALA A 171 3.23 -23.85 26.87
CA ALA A 171 3.34 -25.13 26.18
C ALA A 171 1.99 -25.87 26.10
N LEU A 172 1.16 -25.75 27.14
CA LEU A 172 -0.19 -26.33 27.19
C LEU A 172 -1.16 -25.73 26.16
N SER A 173 -0.91 -24.50 25.67
CA SER A 173 -1.77 -23.84 24.68
C SER A 173 -1.26 -24.03 23.25
N VAL A 174 -0.21 -24.82 23.02
CA VAL A 174 0.33 -25.09 21.69
C VAL A 174 0.15 -26.57 21.40
N VAL A 175 -0.90 -26.89 20.67
CA VAL A 175 -1.20 -28.26 20.25
C VAL A 175 -0.27 -28.64 19.11
N ASP A 176 0.49 -29.73 19.29
CA ASP A 176 1.41 -30.27 18.28
C ASP A 176 0.63 -30.95 17.13
N HIS A 177 0.03 -30.12 16.26
CA HIS A 177 -0.76 -30.56 15.11
C HIS A 177 -0.65 -29.57 13.95
N TYR A 178 -0.71 -30.05 12.71
CA TYR A 178 -0.57 -29.19 11.52
C TYR A 178 -1.73 -28.23 11.27
N SER A 179 -2.85 -28.40 11.98
CA SER A 179 -3.95 -27.44 12.01
C SER A 179 -3.69 -26.24 12.92
N MET A 180 -2.60 -26.25 13.71
CA MET A 180 -2.22 -25.12 14.55
C MET A 180 -0.97 -24.44 14.02
N ALA A 181 -0.92 -23.12 14.11
CA ALA A 181 0.25 -22.33 13.75
C ALA A 181 0.41 -21.10 14.63
N MET A 182 1.64 -20.59 14.65
CA MET A 182 2.03 -19.35 15.30
C MET A 182 2.27 -18.29 14.24
N VAL A 183 1.76 -17.08 14.46
CA VAL A 183 2.14 -15.88 13.72
C VAL A 183 2.88 -14.93 14.66
N PHE A 184 4.12 -14.60 14.33
CA PHE A 184 4.90 -13.59 15.04
C PHE A 184 5.03 -12.36 14.14
N CYS A 185 4.51 -11.23 14.58
CA CYS A 185 4.48 -10.00 13.79
C CYS A 185 4.99 -8.79 14.58
N TYR A 186 5.70 -7.89 13.90
CA TYR A 186 6.17 -6.66 14.52
C TYR A 186 5.31 -5.49 14.02
N PHE A 187 4.77 -4.69 14.93
CA PHE A 187 4.06 -3.46 14.61
C PHE A 187 5.03 -2.28 14.70
N ASP A 188 5.29 -1.65 13.56
CA ASP A 188 6.13 -0.48 13.43
C ASP A 188 5.35 0.77 13.87
N THR A 189 5.78 1.37 14.98
CA THR A 189 5.10 2.54 15.56
C THR A 189 5.39 3.86 14.84
N GLU A 190 6.41 3.91 13.98
CA GLU A 190 6.65 5.07 13.11
C GLU A 190 5.77 5.02 11.86
N GLN A 191 5.60 3.82 11.29
CA GLN A 191 4.73 3.62 10.12
C GLN A 191 3.24 3.48 10.50
N GLY A 192 2.96 3.08 11.74
CA GLY A 192 1.60 2.83 12.20
C GLY A 192 0.96 1.58 11.58
N ASP A 193 1.79 0.61 11.17
CA ASP A 193 1.37 -0.64 10.55
C ASP A 193 2.29 -1.80 10.92
N LEU A 194 1.92 -3.02 10.55
CA LEU A 194 2.82 -4.17 10.62
C LEU A 194 4.04 -3.96 9.72
N TRP A 195 5.21 -4.37 10.20
CA TRP A 195 6.41 -4.52 9.39
C TRP A 195 6.11 -5.43 8.19
N ASP A 196 6.83 -5.21 7.09
CA ASP A 196 6.59 -5.90 5.80
C ASP A 196 6.72 -7.41 5.87
N TYR A 197 7.38 -7.94 6.91
CA TYR A 197 7.58 -9.37 7.11
C TYR A 197 7.02 -9.83 8.45
N LEU A 198 6.63 -11.09 8.47
CA LEU A 198 6.19 -11.81 9.67
C LEU A 198 6.69 -13.25 9.63
N TRP A 199 6.72 -13.92 10.77
CA TRP A 199 6.98 -15.35 10.81
C TRP A 199 5.68 -16.13 10.89
N PHE A 200 5.51 -17.09 10.00
CA PHE A 200 4.42 -18.06 10.04
C PHE A 200 5.00 -19.45 10.26
N VAL A 201 4.73 -20.03 11.45
CA VAL A 201 5.37 -21.28 11.90
C VAL A 201 4.29 -22.29 12.26
N ALA A 202 4.27 -23.45 11.61
CA ALA A 202 3.38 -24.54 12.01
C ALA A 202 3.71 -25.00 13.45
N ALA A 203 2.70 -25.39 14.23
CA ALA A 203 2.89 -25.76 15.62
C ALA A 203 3.91 -26.91 15.83
N PRO A 204 3.94 -27.98 15.00
CA PRO A 204 4.95 -29.02 15.17
C PRO A 204 6.39 -28.52 15.03
N ASP A 205 6.61 -27.61 14.08
CA ASP A 205 7.92 -26.99 13.88
C ASP A 205 8.26 -26.05 15.04
N PHE A 206 7.28 -25.29 15.52
CA PHE A 206 7.46 -24.40 16.67
C PHE A 206 7.79 -25.19 17.95
N VAL A 207 7.02 -26.24 18.27
CA VAL A 207 7.24 -27.11 19.44
C VAL A 207 8.64 -27.73 19.41
N LYS A 208 9.09 -28.17 18.23
CA LYS A 208 10.42 -28.76 18.03
C LYS A 208 11.55 -27.73 18.21
N MET A 209 11.37 -26.52 17.68
CA MET A 209 12.46 -25.55 17.53
C MET A 209 12.50 -24.47 18.61
N ALA A 210 11.41 -24.24 19.33
CA ALA A 210 11.31 -23.20 20.36
C ALA A 210 12.25 -23.44 21.54
N ASN A 211 12.69 -22.37 22.17
CA ASN A 211 13.48 -22.46 23.40
C ASN A 211 12.56 -22.95 24.52
N LYS A 212 12.97 -24.00 25.24
CA LYS A 212 12.21 -24.49 26.41
C LYS A 212 12.55 -23.65 27.63
N LEU A 213 11.57 -22.93 28.14
CA LEU A 213 11.70 -22.06 29.31
C LEU A 213 10.92 -22.66 30.48
N GLN A 214 11.30 -22.31 31.72
CA GLN A 214 10.62 -22.74 32.95
C GLN A 214 10.40 -24.27 33.02
N GLY A 215 11.44 -25.04 32.71
CA GLY A 215 11.35 -26.51 32.70
C GLY A 215 10.45 -27.08 31.60
N GLY A 216 10.22 -26.33 30.51
CA GLY A 216 9.39 -26.75 29.38
C GLY A 216 7.92 -26.34 29.46
N LYS A 217 7.52 -25.59 30.51
CA LYS A 217 6.15 -25.06 30.63
C LYS A 217 5.86 -23.92 29.65
N MET A 218 6.91 -23.28 29.15
CA MET A 218 6.82 -22.13 28.24
C MET A 218 7.74 -22.34 27.04
N PHE A 219 7.24 -22.03 25.85
CA PHE A 219 8.02 -21.94 24.63
C PHE A 219 8.44 -20.50 24.39
N GLY A 220 9.73 -20.30 24.11
CA GLY A 220 10.33 -19.00 23.77
C GLY A 220 10.65 -18.91 22.27
N PHE A 221 10.14 -17.86 21.64
CA PHE A 221 10.49 -17.44 20.30
C PHE A 221 11.44 -16.24 20.38
N VAL A 222 12.57 -16.32 19.66
CA VAL A 222 13.61 -15.27 19.63
C VAL A 222 14.13 -15.17 18.20
N ALA A 223 13.87 -14.04 17.53
CA ALA A 223 14.28 -13.79 16.15
C ALA A 223 14.83 -12.38 15.96
N GLY A 224 15.88 -12.25 15.15
CA GLY A 224 16.39 -10.95 14.70
C GLY A 224 15.67 -10.49 13.44
N ARG A 225 15.62 -9.18 13.19
CA ARG A 225 15.04 -8.60 11.97
C ARG A 225 16.08 -8.26 10.89
N LYS A 226 17.37 -8.48 11.16
CA LYS A 226 18.47 -8.26 10.21
C LYS A 226 18.82 -9.56 9.48
N LYS A 227 18.93 -9.51 8.15
CA LYS A 227 19.43 -10.61 7.30
C LYS A 227 20.91 -11.01 7.52
N LYS A 228 21.65 -10.31 8.40
CA LYS A 228 23.11 -10.53 8.59
C LYS A 228 23.47 -11.62 9.59
N GLU A 229 22.50 -12.16 10.31
CA GLU A 229 22.68 -13.31 11.19
C GLU A 229 21.63 -14.33 10.80
N SER A 230 22.04 -15.46 10.22
CA SER A 230 21.08 -16.53 9.90
C SER A 230 20.44 -17.00 11.19
N ASN A 231 19.13 -16.79 11.34
CA ASN A 231 18.37 -17.31 12.46
C ASN A 231 17.67 -18.60 12.05
N LYS A 232 17.50 -19.54 13.00
CA LYS A 232 16.73 -20.77 12.80
C LYS A 232 15.29 -20.51 12.32
N TRP A 233 14.78 -19.31 12.53
CA TRP A 233 13.43 -18.90 12.10
C TRP A 233 13.35 -18.29 10.70
N ASP A 234 14.48 -18.01 10.03
CA ASP A 234 14.48 -17.28 8.75
C ASP A 234 13.69 -17.98 7.65
N GLN A 235 13.67 -19.31 7.64
CA GLN A 235 12.88 -20.10 6.70
C GLN A 235 11.36 -19.91 6.84
N TYR A 236 10.90 -19.36 7.97
CA TYR A 236 9.49 -19.07 8.24
C TYR A 236 9.15 -17.59 8.06
N LEU A 237 10.14 -16.75 7.75
CA LEU A 237 9.95 -15.32 7.52
C LEU A 237 9.42 -15.11 6.11
N ILE A 238 8.21 -14.56 6.01
CA ILE A 238 7.52 -14.31 4.74
C ILE A 238 7.09 -12.84 4.66
N ASP A 239 6.85 -12.35 3.44
CA ASP A 239 6.16 -11.08 3.26
C ASP A 239 4.76 -11.19 3.88
N LYS A 240 4.31 -10.15 4.59
CA LYS A 240 3.01 -10.16 5.28
C LYS A 240 1.84 -10.42 4.32
N ARG A 241 1.99 -10.09 3.03
CA ARG A 241 0.99 -10.32 1.99
C ARG A 241 0.93 -11.78 1.53
N ASP A 242 1.99 -12.55 1.73
CA ASP A 242 2.01 -13.97 1.37
C ASP A 242 1.34 -14.85 2.44
N LEU A 243 0.94 -14.28 3.59
CA LEU A 243 0.44 -15.03 4.74
C LEU A 243 -0.77 -15.92 4.40
N ALA A 244 -1.75 -15.42 3.65
CA ALA A 244 -2.94 -16.22 3.37
C ALA A 244 -2.63 -17.39 2.43
N ASN A 245 -1.76 -17.19 1.43
CA ASN A 245 -1.27 -18.27 0.58
C ASN A 245 -0.39 -19.27 1.35
N ALA A 246 0.42 -18.82 2.32
CA ALA A 246 1.16 -19.71 3.21
C ALA A 246 0.21 -20.55 4.10
N ILE A 247 -0.89 -19.96 4.59
CA ILE A 247 -1.94 -20.67 5.33
C ILE A 247 -2.62 -21.72 4.45
N ILE A 248 -2.97 -21.39 3.20
CA ILE A 248 -3.55 -22.32 2.23
C ILE A 248 -2.59 -23.49 1.97
N GLY A 249 -1.31 -23.21 1.75
CA GLY A 249 -0.28 -24.23 1.59
C GLY A 249 -0.16 -25.13 2.81
N GLN A 250 -0.23 -24.58 4.02
CA GLN A 250 -0.20 -25.35 5.26
C GLN A 250 -1.46 -26.22 5.44
N MET A 251 -2.63 -25.74 5.01
CA MET A 251 -3.90 -26.50 5.04
C MET A 251 -3.88 -27.75 4.14
N SER A 252 -2.92 -27.92 3.23
CA SER A 252 -2.78 -29.16 2.46
C SER A 252 -2.20 -30.31 3.29
N ARG A 253 -1.72 -30.04 4.51
CA ARG A 253 -1.11 -31.01 5.44
C ARG A 253 -2.07 -31.45 6.55
N ILE A 254 -3.33 -31.00 6.48
CA ILE A 254 -4.43 -31.31 7.40
C ILE A 254 -5.40 -32.23 6.67
#